data_AF-A0A2D6LD69-F1
#
_entry.id   AF-A0A2D6LD69-F1
#
_cell.length_a   1.000
_cell.length_b   1.000
_cell.length_c   1.000
_cell.angle_alpha   90.00
_cell.angle_beta   90.00
_cell.angle_gamma   90.00
#
_symmetry.space_group_name_H-M   'P 1'
#
loop_
_entity.id
_entity.type
_entity.pdbx_description
1 polymer ?
#
loop_
_entity_poly.entity_id
_entity_poly.type
_entity_poly.pdbx_seq_one_letter_code
_entity_poly.pdbx_strand_id
1 'polypeptide(L)'
;MPKQPKPADELEDISQVSVKLKPLLGIKPGAYLTFLYVLVGAGLLFLLLFLPGIRRNGTLYTVSTVPRGAAVFVDGKYAGSTPTKAFVQKGEHEVTIRRKYFVTQAIQISTRGRLLGSLFVPRREIISQSLEIDTLKELIVGGFADLSEWALVDRFGPSYQPPYLISDIINDIYSATKTTASAATFDASLIDEFLLQALAAADNPITIADLVRGTLLHESKGLIPTPDTLVLGIRRLAVLKQAYKNLPLLIPAVLPALATVKYRESDWFLETVASYRQVLERYNAIEPERIRDERIIRGLPFVRVPAGEFAFGMPTGASQSNELPHPASVGELYMLKGEVTRDAYAEFVAQSPEWHPDNKRDLIDRNAVDDQYLNDFPDQLPGDLPVSFVSYNAAQAFAAWFETTLPEAWGGFEVRLPTEVEWEWAAKLSSTEEEASGDLHADGPAPLQGRLGVEALMGSLWEWCVTWYQPAAYFLSSWTPIVEEPTEMRGAEVVVRGGSWVNRTEDRISPVTRGSQPPEWCTPFTGFRIVMVKK
;
A
#
# COMPACT_ATOMS: atom_id res chain seq x y z
N MET A 1 6.85 40.10 102.42
CA MET A 1 5.63 40.93 102.43
C MET A 1 5.43 41.55 101.04
N PRO A 2 4.18 41.63 100.56
CA PRO A 2 3.82 41.57 99.15
C PRO A 2 3.85 42.96 98.49
N LYS A 3 4.25 43.05 97.21
CA LYS A 3 3.91 44.20 96.38
C LYS A 3 2.66 43.88 95.57
N GLN A 4 1.63 44.68 95.84
CA GLN A 4 0.33 44.77 95.19
C GLN A 4 0.41 44.92 93.66
N PRO A 5 -0.69 44.59 92.95
CA PRO A 5 -0.74 44.54 91.49
C PRO A 5 -0.67 45.93 90.89
N LYS A 6 -0.01 46.04 89.72
CA LYS A 6 -0.03 47.28 88.92
C LYS A 6 -1.42 47.49 88.29
N PRO A 7 -1.87 48.75 88.15
CA PRO A 7 -3.18 49.07 87.61
C PRO A 7 -3.28 48.78 86.12
N ALA A 8 -4.51 48.55 85.67
CA ALA A 8 -4.90 48.55 84.28
C ALA A 8 -4.79 49.98 83.73
N ASP A 9 -3.71 50.30 83.03
CA ASP A 9 -3.59 51.52 82.26
C ASP A 9 -3.95 51.24 80.79
N GLU A 10 -5.06 51.87 80.40
CA GLU A 10 -5.28 52.56 79.13
C GLU A 10 -5.13 51.72 77.85
N LEU A 11 -6.27 51.23 77.37
CA LEU A 11 -6.48 50.98 75.95
C LEU A 11 -6.22 52.30 75.19
N GLU A 12 -5.03 52.45 74.62
CA GLU A 12 -4.71 53.54 73.71
C GLU A 12 -5.75 53.59 72.59
N ASP A 13 -6.42 54.73 72.49
CA ASP A 13 -7.40 55.05 71.47
C ASP A 13 -6.73 54.97 70.08
N ILE A 14 -7.07 53.90 69.35
CA ILE A 14 -6.53 53.56 68.03
C ILE A 14 -6.78 54.67 67.00
N SER A 15 -7.63 55.66 67.31
CA SER A 15 -7.88 56.84 66.48
C SER A 15 -6.72 57.86 66.45
N GLN A 16 -5.71 57.75 67.32
CA GLN A 16 -4.56 58.68 67.37
C GLN A 16 -3.25 58.14 66.75
N VAL A 17 -3.24 56.94 66.19
CA VAL A 17 -2.05 56.38 65.53
C VAL A 17 -1.85 56.99 64.13
N SER A 18 -1.16 58.13 64.08
CA SER A 18 -0.71 58.76 62.82
C SER A 18 0.53 58.04 62.28
N VAL A 19 0.34 57.06 61.40
CA VAL A 19 1.44 56.40 60.66
C VAL A 19 2.00 57.37 59.61
N LYS A 20 3.11 58.06 59.93
CA LYS A 20 3.85 58.91 58.96
C LYS A 20 5.02 58.12 58.37
N LEU A 21 4.91 57.82 57.08
CA LEU A 21 5.99 57.19 56.31
C LEU A 21 7.20 58.14 56.22
N LYS A 22 8.41 57.60 56.44
CA LYS A 22 9.67 58.37 56.37
C LYS A 22 10.08 58.62 54.92
N PRO A 23 10.70 59.78 54.59
CA PRO A 23 11.29 60.00 53.27
C PRO A 23 12.38 58.98 53.01
N LEU A 24 12.34 58.32 51.86
CA LEU A 24 13.37 57.36 51.42
C LEU A 24 14.24 58.07 50.37
N LEU A 25 15.56 58.13 50.59
CA LEU A 25 16.53 58.75 49.66
C LEU A 25 16.16 60.19 49.23
N GLY A 26 15.58 60.98 50.14
CA GLY A 26 15.18 62.38 49.86
C GLY A 26 13.85 62.55 49.13
N ILE A 27 13.14 61.46 48.80
CA ILE A 27 11.85 61.49 48.09
C ILE A 27 10.69 61.51 49.10
N LYS A 28 9.73 62.42 48.90
CA LYS A 28 8.52 62.52 49.75
C LYS A 28 7.67 61.23 49.63
N PRO A 29 7.04 60.77 50.73
CA PRO A 29 6.19 59.57 50.75
C PRO A 29 5.23 59.38 49.59
N GLY A 30 4.47 60.42 49.24
CA GLY A 30 3.53 60.37 48.13
C GLY A 30 4.19 60.09 46.78
N ALA A 31 5.39 60.61 46.54
CA ALA A 31 6.06 60.47 45.25
C ALA A 31 6.65 59.06 45.04
N TYR A 32 7.32 58.49 46.04
CA TYR A 32 7.83 57.13 45.91
C TYR A 32 6.71 56.08 45.98
N LEU A 33 5.61 56.31 46.72
CA LEU A 33 4.43 55.44 46.66
C LEU A 33 3.81 55.48 45.26
N THR A 34 3.67 56.66 44.66
CA THR A 34 3.13 56.80 43.30
C THR A 34 4.01 56.07 42.30
N PHE A 35 5.33 56.23 42.39
CA PHE A 35 6.26 55.47 41.54
C PHE A 35 6.13 53.96 41.75
N LEU A 36 6.04 53.50 42.99
CA LEU A 36 5.82 52.08 43.32
C LEU A 36 4.50 51.56 42.73
N TYR A 37 3.39 52.30 42.87
CA TYR A 37 2.10 51.90 42.31
C TYR A 37 2.09 51.90 40.78
N VAL A 38 2.75 52.87 40.15
CA VAL A 38 2.93 52.90 38.68
C VAL A 38 3.76 51.70 38.23
N LEU A 39 4.82 51.36 38.96
CA LEU A 39 5.70 50.22 38.63
C LEU A 39 4.98 48.88 38.84
N VAL A 40 4.20 48.74 39.91
CA VAL A 40 3.32 47.57 40.15
C VAL A 40 2.23 47.48 39.08
N GLY A 41 1.58 48.60 38.74
CA GLY A 41 0.56 48.66 37.68
C GLY A 41 1.11 48.31 36.31
N ALA A 42 2.28 48.84 35.94
CA ALA A 42 3.00 48.50 34.71
C ALA A 42 3.43 47.03 34.71
N GLY A 43 3.88 46.50 35.85
CA GLY A 43 4.18 45.08 36.03
C GLY A 43 2.96 44.19 35.81
N LEU A 44 1.82 44.51 36.41
CA LEU A 44 0.56 43.76 36.21
C LEU A 44 0.07 43.83 34.76
N LEU A 45 0.17 44.99 34.12
CA LEU A 45 -0.17 45.18 32.70
C LEU A 45 0.75 44.34 31.80
N PHE A 46 2.06 44.35 32.08
CA PHE A 46 3.04 43.52 31.39
C PHE A 46 2.70 42.03 31.54
N LEU A 47 2.40 41.56 32.75
CA LEU A 47 2.00 40.17 32.97
C LEU A 47 0.72 39.81 32.20
N LEU A 48 -0.30 40.68 32.17
CA LEU A 48 -1.55 40.45 31.43
C LEU A 48 -1.36 40.43 29.89
N LEU A 49 -0.47 41.26 29.36
CA LEU A 49 -0.23 41.38 27.92
C LEU A 49 0.79 40.35 27.38
N PHE A 50 1.84 40.05 28.16
CA PHE A 50 2.95 39.21 27.72
C PHE A 50 2.88 37.75 28.21
N LEU A 51 2.08 37.41 29.24
CA LEU A 51 1.85 36.01 29.62
C LEU A 51 0.52 35.50 29.05
N PRO A 52 0.51 34.83 27.88
CA PRO A 52 -0.71 34.28 27.28
C PRO A 52 -1.39 33.23 28.17
N GLY A 53 -0.67 32.65 29.14
CA GLY A 53 -1.20 31.73 30.13
C GLY A 53 -2.23 32.32 31.11
N ILE A 54 -2.28 33.65 31.23
CA ILE A 54 -3.32 34.35 32.00
C ILE A 54 -4.59 34.52 31.15
N ARG A 55 -4.45 34.70 29.83
CA ARG A 55 -5.57 34.88 28.87
C ARG A 55 -6.19 33.56 28.40
N ARG A 56 -5.40 32.51 28.19
CA ARG A 56 -5.86 31.19 27.71
C ARG A 56 -5.74 30.18 28.83
N ASN A 57 -6.82 30.01 29.58
CA ASN A 57 -6.88 29.09 30.71
C ASN A 57 -7.10 27.65 30.20
N GLY A 58 -6.19 26.73 30.51
CA GLY A 58 -6.24 25.36 29.99
C GLY A 58 -5.00 24.55 30.32
N THR A 59 -4.97 23.32 29.81
CA THR A 59 -3.96 22.30 30.06
C THR A 59 -3.27 21.90 28.76
N LEU A 60 -1.96 21.67 28.83
CA LEU A 60 -1.19 21.12 27.73
C LEU A 60 -1.16 19.59 27.87
N TYR A 61 -1.94 18.90 27.05
CA TYR A 61 -1.96 17.44 27.00
C TYR A 61 -0.82 16.93 26.12
N THR A 62 -0.09 15.93 26.62
CA THR A 62 0.79 15.10 25.79
C THR A 62 0.04 13.83 25.47
N VAL A 63 -0.35 13.65 24.20
CA VAL A 63 -1.11 12.50 23.74
C VAL A 63 -0.14 11.52 23.08
N SER A 64 -0.07 10.30 23.59
CA SER A 64 0.79 9.22 23.09
C SER A 64 -0.03 7.95 22.85
N THR A 65 0.32 7.20 21.79
CA THR A 65 -0.32 5.91 21.52
C THR A 65 0.68 4.78 21.29
N VAL A 66 0.22 3.56 21.48
CA VAL A 66 0.89 2.32 21.08
C VAL A 66 -0.05 1.55 20.14
N PRO A 67 0.29 1.38 18.85
CA PRO A 67 1.42 1.96 18.13
C PRO A 67 1.34 3.49 17.91
N ARG A 68 2.48 4.13 17.60
CA ARG A 68 2.63 5.60 17.44
C ARG A 68 2.25 6.08 16.04
N GLY A 69 1.84 7.34 15.88
CA GLY A 69 1.52 7.93 14.58
C GLY A 69 0.02 8.05 14.30
N ALA A 70 -0.82 7.93 15.33
CA ALA A 70 -2.27 8.13 15.20
C ALA A 70 -2.61 9.62 15.15
N ALA A 71 -3.57 9.99 14.31
CA ALA A 71 -4.11 11.35 14.22
C ALA A 71 -4.96 11.66 15.45
N VAL A 72 -4.69 12.81 16.09
CA VAL A 72 -5.41 13.28 17.27
C VAL A 72 -6.28 14.47 16.89
N PHE A 73 -7.55 14.42 17.29
CA PHE A 73 -8.52 15.49 17.14
C PHE A 73 -9.01 15.92 18.52
N VAL A 74 -9.16 17.23 18.72
CA VAL A 74 -9.80 17.82 19.91
C VAL A 74 -11.03 18.59 19.45
N ASP A 75 -12.21 18.17 19.89
CA ASP A 75 -13.51 18.72 19.45
C ASP A 75 -13.63 18.76 17.91
N GLY A 76 -13.22 17.67 17.26
CA GLY A 76 -13.21 17.55 15.79
C GLY A 76 -12.09 18.30 15.06
N LYS A 77 -11.24 19.09 15.75
CA LYS A 77 -10.12 19.82 15.13
C LYS A 77 -8.82 19.03 15.24
N TYR A 78 -8.12 18.88 14.11
CA TYR A 78 -6.83 18.19 14.06
C TYR A 78 -5.78 18.89 14.94
N ALA A 79 -5.16 18.13 15.83
CA ALA A 79 -4.16 18.61 16.80
C ALA A 79 -2.74 18.05 16.56
N GLY A 80 -2.58 17.09 15.64
CA GLY A 80 -1.29 16.47 15.28
C GLY A 80 -1.31 14.95 15.35
N SER A 81 -0.16 14.31 15.08
CA SER A 81 0.01 12.85 15.14
C SER A 81 0.78 12.43 16.39
N THR A 82 0.40 11.31 17.01
CA THR A 82 1.03 10.86 18.26
C THR A 82 2.50 10.43 18.06
N PRO A 83 3.40 10.73 19.00
CA PRO A 83 3.18 11.57 20.19
C PRO A 83 3.08 13.06 19.84
N THR A 84 2.03 13.73 20.28
CA THR A 84 1.82 15.18 20.05
C THR A 84 1.46 15.91 21.35
N LYS A 85 1.66 17.22 21.35
CA LYS A 85 1.24 18.11 22.43
C LYS A 85 0.09 18.98 21.93
N ALA A 86 -1.06 18.89 22.60
CA ALA A 86 -2.25 19.67 22.28
C ALA A 86 -2.63 20.55 23.48
N PHE A 87 -2.81 21.85 23.25
CA PHE A 87 -3.36 22.73 24.28
C PHE A 87 -4.88 22.68 24.23
N VAL A 88 -5.50 22.30 25.34
CA VAL A 88 -6.95 22.19 25.48
C VAL A 88 -7.42 23.23 26.50
N GLN A 89 -8.49 23.95 26.16
CA GLN A 89 -9.04 24.99 27.03
C GLN A 89 -9.71 24.38 28.26
N LYS A 90 -9.98 25.18 29.28
CA LYS A 90 -10.75 24.72 30.43
C LYS A 90 -12.19 24.42 29.99
N GLY A 91 -12.68 23.21 30.25
CA GLY A 91 -14.01 22.76 29.86
C GLY A 91 -14.08 21.25 29.68
N GLU A 92 -15.25 20.76 29.26
CA GLU A 92 -15.39 19.40 28.74
C GLU A 92 -15.00 19.38 27.28
N HIS A 93 -14.20 18.41 26.88
CA HIS A 93 -13.69 18.27 25.52
C HIS A 93 -13.68 16.80 25.12
N GLU A 94 -13.90 16.54 23.83
CA GLU A 94 -13.74 15.21 23.27
C GLU A 94 -12.39 15.11 22.55
N VAL A 95 -11.60 14.10 22.91
CA VAL A 95 -10.36 13.74 22.20
C VAL A 95 -10.62 12.48 21.39
N THR A 96 -10.58 12.60 20.06
CA THR A 96 -10.68 11.47 19.14
C THR A 96 -9.30 11.10 18.62
N ILE A 97 -8.95 9.81 18.70
CA ILE A 97 -7.69 9.26 18.19
C ILE A 97 -8.04 8.29 17.05
N ARG A 98 -7.47 8.54 15.87
CA ARG A 98 -7.75 7.80 14.64
C ARG A 98 -6.47 7.30 13.99
N ARG A 99 -6.48 6.07 13.51
CA ARG A 99 -5.42 5.49 12.68
C ARG A 99 -6.05 4.47 11.71
N LYS A 100 -5.57 4.44 10.47
CA LYS A 100 -6.03 3.51 9.42
C LYS A 100 -5.94 2.07 9.92
N TYR A 101 -7.02 1.29 9.82
CA TYR A 101 -7.15 -0.11 10.29
C TYR A 101 -7.12 -0.34 11.82
N PHE A 102 -7.26 0.72 12.62
CA PHE A 102 -7.39 0.62 14.07
C PHE A 102 -8.74 1.19 14.53
N VAL A 103 -9.26 0.62 15.61
CA VAL A 103 -10.50 1.09 16.22
C VAL A 103 -10.35 2.54 16.66
N THR A 104 -11.27 3.39 16.21
CA THR A 104 -11.29 4.81 16.61
C THR A 104 -11.64 4.92 18.09
N GLN A 105 -10.82 5.63 18.85
CA GLN A 105 -11.06 5.87 20.27
C GLN A 105 -11.51 7.31 20.51
N ALA A 106 -12.65 7.49 21.17
CA ALA A 106 -13.15 8.78 21.63
C ALA A 106 -13.12 8.85 23.16
N ILE A 107 -12.47 9.88 23.70
CA ILE A 107 -12.25 10.05 25.13
C ILE A 107 -12.84 11.40 25.56
N GLN A 108 -13.74 11.38 26.53
CA GLN A 108 -14.25 12.59 27.15
C GLN A 108 -13.27 13.03 28.25
N ILE A 109 -12.77 14.26 28.16
CA ILE A 109 -11.84 14.84 29.13
C ILE A 109 -12.40 16.12 29.76
N SER A 110 -12.33 16.19 31.09
CA SER A 110 -12.65 17.40 31.85
C SER A 110 -11.38 18.20 32.11
N THR A 111 -11.10 19.17 31.25
CA THR A 111 -9.88 19.96 31.29
C THR A 111 -9.96 21.04 32.36
N ARG A 112 -9.05 20.98 33.33
CA ARG A 112 -8.97 21.98 34.41
C ARG A 112 -8.13 23.19 34.00
N GLY A 113 -8.47 24.33 34.57
CA GLY A 113 -7.69 25.56 34.45
C GLY A 113 -6.52 25.65 35.44
N ARG A 114 -5.73 26.71 35.32
CA ARG A 114 -4.63 27.09 36.23
C ARG A 114 -5.18 27.83 37.44
N LEU A 115 -4.52 27.66 38.59
CA LEU A 115 -4.82 28.40 39.83
C LEU A 115 -3.95 29.66 39.88
N LEU A 116 -4.34 30.68 40.65
CA LEU A 116 -3.63 31.96 40.76
C LEU A 116 -2.12 31.80 41.07
N GLY A 117 -1.75 30.84 41.93
CA GLY A 117 -0.34 30.55 42.28
C GLY A 117 0.45 29.77 41.22
N SER A 118 -0.21 29.19 40.21
CA SER A 118 0.41 28.39 39.14
C SER A 118 0.28 29.02 37.75
N LEU A 119 -0.14 30.29 37.65
CA LEU A 119 -0.29 31.01 36.39
C LEU A 119 0.98 31.01 35.52
N PHE A 120 2.16 30.96 36.16
CA PHE A 120 3.47 31.00 35.52
C PHE A 120 3.98 29.65 34.98
N VAL A 121 3.33 28.52 35.32
CA VAL A 121 3.73 27.19 34.85
C VAL A 121 2.53 26.52 34.17
N PRO A 122 2.65 26.07 32.90
CA PRO A 122 1.55 25.39 32.23
C PRO A 122 1.26 24.05 32.93
N ARG A 123 -0.03 23.81 33.24
CA ARG A 123 -0.50 22.48 33.64
C ARG A 123 -0.26 21.51 32.49
N ARG A 124 0.31 20.35 32.80
CA ARG A 124 0.60 19.29 31.84
C ARG A 124 -0.08 18.02 32.28
N GLU A 125 -0.74 17.35 31.35
CA GLU A 125 -1.36 16.04 31.57
C GLU A 125 -0.96 15.11 30.41
N ILE A 126 -1.06 13.81 30.64
CA ILE A 126 -0.67 12.79 29.67
C ILE A 126 -1.89 11.94 29.38
N ILE A 127 -2.20 11.75 28.10
CA ILE A 127 -3.18 10.78 27.62
C ILE A 127 -2.37 9.71 26.90
N SER A 128 -2.39 8.48 27.43
CA SER A 128 -1.71 7.34 26.82
C SER A 128 -2.74 6.28 26.46
N GLN A 129 -2.80 5.89 25.19
CA GLN A 129 -3.74 4.88 24.71
C GLN A 129 -3.05 3.76 23.95
N SER A 130 -3.52 2.53 24.16
CA SER A 130 -3.18 1.40 23.31
C SER A 130 -4.28 1.24 22.27
N LEU A 131 -3.91 1.19 21.00
CA LEU A 131 -4.87 1.07 19.90
C LEU A 131 -5.08 -0.41 19.59
N GLU A 132 -6.33 -0.77 19.37
CA GLU A 132 -6.73 -2.10 18.95
C GLU A 132 -6.86 -2.14 17.43
N ILE A 133 -6.36 -3.21 16.82
CA ILE A 133 -6.53 -3.44 15.38
C ILE A 133 -8.00 -3.75 15.12
N ASP A 134 -8.58 -3.05 14.16
CA ASP A 134 -9.96 -3.29 13.71
C ASP A 134 -10.01 -4.56 12.86
N THR A 135 -9.26 -4.57 11.75
CA THR A 135 -9.15 -5.72 10.84
C THR A 135 -7.68 -5.99 10.48
N LEU A 136 -7.12 -7.11 10.97
CA LEU A 136 -5.72 -7.49 10.70
C LEU A 136 -5.46 -7.74 9.21
N LYS A 137 -6.40 -8.40 8.52
CA LYS A 137 -6.30 -8.68 7.08
C LYS A 137 -6.19 -7.37 6.28
N GLU A 138 -7.02 -6.38 6.57
CA GLU A 138 -7.00 -5.08 5.88
C GLU A 138 -5.72 -4.28 6.18
N LEU A 139 -5.20 -4.37 7.41
CA LEU A 139 -3.89 -3.78 7.75
C LEU A 139 -2.77 -4.39 6.91
N ILE A 140 -2.76 -5.71 6.74
CA ILE A 140 -1.76 -6.43 5.96
C ILE A 140 -1.91 -6.14 4.46
N VAL A 141 -3.11 -6.31 3.91
CA VAL A 141 -3.38 -6.07 2.47
C VAL A 141 -3.12 -4.60 2.12
N GLY A 142 -3.61 -3.68 2.95
CA GLY A 142 -3.37 -2.26 2.77
C GLY A 142 -1.92 -1.84 2.93
N GLY A 143 -1.22 -2.42 3.89
CA GLY A 143 0.21 -2.19 4.07
C GLY A 143 1.07 -2.76 2.94
N PHE A 144 0.64 -3.88 2.34
CA PHE A 144 1.24 -4.42 1.13
C PHE A 144 1.00 -3.53 -0.09
N ALA A 145 -0.20 -2.98 -0.25
CA ALA A 145 -0.49 -2.00 -1.30
C ALA A 145 0.44 -0.77 -1.17
N ASP A 146 0.54 -0.19 0.03
CA ASP A 146 1.45 0.92 0.31
C ASP A 146 2.92 0.51 -0.03
N LEU A 147 3.36 -0.68 0.40
CA LEU A 147 4.71 -1.20 0.08
C LEU A 147 4.96 -1.31 -1.43
N SER A 148 3.99 -1.86 -2.17
CA SER A 148 4.12 -2.06 -3.61
C SER A 148 4.15 -0.75 -4.38
N GLU A 149 3.48 0.31 -3.90
CA GLU A 149 3.59 1.66 -4.47
C GLU A 149 5.03 2.19 -4.33
N TRP A 150 5.65 2.02 -3.15
CA TRP A 150 7.04 2.40 -2.92
C TRP A 150 8.04 1.55 -3.69
N ALA A 151 7.69 0.31 -4.04
CA ALA A 151 8.50 -0.56 -4.89
C ALA A 151 8.52 -0.13 -6.36
N LEU A 152 7.64 0.77 -6.80
CA LEU A 152 7.68 1.35 -8.15
C LEU A 152 8.67 2.53 -8.25
N VAL A 153 9.27 2.96 -7.13
CA VAL A 153 10.19 4.09 -7.10
C VAL A 153 11.62 3.63 -7.38
N ASP A 154 12.07 3.82 -8.62
CA ASP A 154 13.38 3.37 -9.10
C ASP A 154 14.60 4.01 -8.37
N ARG A 155 14.45 5.23 -7.84
CA ARG A 155 15.58 6.00 -7.28
C ARG A 155 15.20 6.83 -6.06
N PHE A 156 15.91 6.58 -4.96
CA PHE A 156 15.84 7.38 -3.74
C PHE A 156 17.00 8.37 -3.65
N GLY A 157 16.68 9.64 -3.41
CA GLY A 157 17.66 10.70 -3.21
C GLY A 157 18.07 10.85 -1.74
N PRO A 158 19.15 11.60 -1.43
CA PRO A 158 19.55 11.88 -0.05
C PRO A 158 18.46 12.56 0.78
N SER A 159 17.56 13.31 0.12
CA SER A 159 16.45 14.02 0.75
C SER A 159 15.13 13.23 0.78
N TYR A 160 15.06 12.11 0.05
CA TYR A 160 13.84 11.31 -0.08
C TYR A 160 14.19 9.84 0.13
N GLN A 161 13.97 9.37 1.35
CA GLN A 161 14.20 7.99 1.75
C GLN A 161 12.84 7.30 1.88
N PRO A 162 12.71 6.04 1.44
CA PRO A 162 11.46 5.32 1.58
C PRO A 162 11.21 4.98 3.06
N PRO A 163 9.94 4.86 3.46
CA PRO A 163 9.56 4.39 4.79
C PRO A 163 9.93 2.92 5.02
N TYR A 164 10.09 2.55 6.29
CA TYR A 164 10.32 1.16 6.72
C TYR A 164 8.99 0.43 6.95
N LEU A 165 8.16 0.33 5.91
CA LEU A 165 6.78 -0.14 6.00
C LEU A 165 6.66 -1.57 6.54
N ILE A 166 7.53 -2.50 6.12
CA ILE A 166 7.45 -3.90 6.53
C ILE A 166 7.67 -4.02 8.03
N SER A 167 8.74 -3.40 8.55
CA SER A 167 9.02 -3.45 9.98
C SER A 167 8.04 -2.65 10.81
N ASP A 168 7.53 -1.52 10.29
CA ASP A 168 6.50 -0.71 10.96
C ASP A 168 5.18 -1.48 11.09
N ILE A 169 4.70 -2.14 10.02
CA ILE A 169 3.48 -2.96 10.04
C ILE A 169 3.62 -4.12 11.04
N ILE A 170 4.74 -4.85 10.99
CA ILE A 170 4.98 -5.98 11.90
C ILE A 170 5.06 -5.48 13.35
N ASN A 171 5.73 -4.37 13.60
CA ASN A 171 5.81 -3.77 14.92
C ASN A 171 4.44 -3.28 15.42
N ASP A 172 3.61 -2.70 14.55
CA ASP A 172 2.24 -2.29 14.84
C ASP A 172 1.40 -3.50 15.27
N ILE A 173 1.47 -4.60 14.52
CA ILE A 173 0.76 -5.85 14.80
C ILE A 173 1.14 -6.41 16.17
N TYR A 174 2.44 -6.55 16.45
CA TYR A 174 2.91 -7.07 17.74
C TYR A 174 2.66 -6.11 18.89
N SER A 175 2.67 -4.80 18.65
CA SER A 175 2.40 -3.80 19.69
C SER A 175 0.93 -3.81 20.10
N ALA A 176 0.02 -3.93 19.13
CA ALA A 176 -1.42 -3.98 19.41
C ALA A 176 -1.84 -5.30 20.06
N THR A 177 -1.34 -6.44 19.56
CA THR A 177 -1.69 -7.78 20.10
C THR A 177 -1.22 -8.01 21.53
N LYS A 178 -0.15 -7.34 21.98
CA LYS A 178 0.30 -7.38 23.39
C LYS A 178 -0.68 -6.73 24.37
N THR A 179 -1.56 -5.86 23.88
CA THR A 179 -2.41 -4.99 24.71
C THR A 179 -3.88 -5.40 24.74
N THR A 180 -4.28 -6.37 23.91
CA THR A 180 -5.67 -6.76 23.70
C THR A 180 -5.95 -8.22 24.09
N ALA A 181 -7.22 -8.51 24.40
CA ALA A 181 -7.72 -9.88 24.52
C ALA A 181 -7.67 -10.66 23.18
N SER A 182 -7.40 -9.98 22.06
CA SER A 182 -7.31 -10.57 20.71
C SER A 182 -6.06 -11.43 20.48
N ALA A 183 -5.10 -11.45 21.42
CA ALA A 183 -3.93 -12.33 21.37
C ALA A 183 -4.28 -13.82 21.18
N ALA A 184 -5.47 -14.25 21.62
CA ALA A 184 -5.94 -15.63 21.49
C ALA A 184 -6.36 -16.04 20.07
N THR A 185 -6.61 -15.07 19.18
CA THR A 185 -7.11 -15.30 17.79
C THR A 185 -6.10 -14.85 16.74
N PHE A 186 -4.90 -14.44 17.17
CA PHE A 186 -3.86 -13.95 16.28
C PHE A 186 -3.22 -15.09 15.50
N ASP A 187 -3.44 -15.12 14.19
CA ASP A 187 -2.77 -16.05 13.29
C ASP A 187 -1.45 -15.45 12.77
N ALA A 188 -0.34 -16.01 13.25
CA ALA A 188 0.99 -15.58 12.83
C ALA A 188 1.29 -15.90 11.35
N SER A 189 0.59 -16.87 10.76
CA SER A 189 0.81 -17.27 9.36
C SER A 189 0.47 -16.16 8.36
N LEU A 190 -0.43 -15.23 8.72
CA LEU A 190 -0.72 -14.04 7.92
C LEU A 190 0.49 -13.10 7.81
N ILE A 191 1.33 -13.03 8.85
CA ILE A 191 2.60 -12.28 8.74
C ILE A 191 3.59 -13.06 7.87
N ASP A 192 3.58 -14.40 7.92
CA ASP A 192 4.44 -15.21 7.06
C ASP A 192 4.11 -15.01 5.58
N GLU A 193 2.82 -14.99 5.25
CA GLU A 193 2.31 -14.65 3.91
C GLU A 193 2.69 -13.22 3.52
N PHE A 194 2.47 -12.24 4.41
CA PHE A 194 2.88 -10.85 4.17
C PHE A 194 4.37 -10.72 3.86
N LEU A 195 5.24 -11.37 4.64
CA LEU A 195 6.69 -11.34 4.44
C LEU A 195 7.09 -11.98 3.09
N LEU A 196 6.42 -13.06 2.68
CA LEU A 196 6.65 -13.68 1.39
C LEU A 196 6.23 -12.76 0.23
N GLN A 197 5.06 -12.12 0.33
CA GLN A 197 4.59 -11.17 -0.69
C GLN A 197 5.44 -9.91 -0.72
N ALA A 198 5.85 -9.39 0.44
CA ALA A 198 6.76 -8.26 0.55
C ALA A 198 8.11 -8.54 -0.13
N LEU A 199 8.59 -9.79 -0.08
CA LEU A 199 9.78 -10.21 -0.82
C LEU A 199 9.56 -10.18 -2.34
N ALA A 200 8.36 -10.55 -2.82
CA ALA A 200 8.01 -10.47 -4.24
C ALA A 200 7.94 -9.02 -4.76
N ALA A 201 7.71 -8.06 -3.87
CA ALA A 201 7.78 -6.62 -4.15
C ALA A 201 9.17 -5.99 -3.91
N ALA A 202 10.13 -6.73 -3.34
CA ALA A 202 11.40 -6.16 -2.89
C ALA A 202 12.43 -6.05 -4.03
N ASP A 203 12.44 -4.91 -4.70
CA ASP A 203 13.29 -4.63 -5.86
C ASP A 203 14.56 -3.80 -5.55
N ASN A 204 14.64 -3.23 -4.35
CA ASN A 204 15.71 -2.34 -3.94
C ASN A 204 16.31 -2.71 -2.57
N PRO A 205 17.57 -2.30 -2.28
CA PRO A 205 18.26 -2.69 -1.05
C PRO A 205 17.62 -2.15 0.23
N ILE A 206 16.82 -1.07 0.16
CA ILE A 206 16.15 -0.51 1.34
C ILE A 206 14.99 -1.41 1.75
N THR A 207 14.14 -1.81 0.80
CA THR A 207 13.04 -2.74 1.04
C THR A 207 13.56 -4.10 1.52
N ILE A 208 14.66 -4.61 0.95
CA ILE A 208 15.28 -5.86 1.42
C ILE A 208 15.81 -5.73 2.86
N ALA A 209 16.45 -4.60 3.20
CA ALA A 209 16.92 -4.37 4.57
C ALA A 209 15.75 -4.29 5.55
N ASP A 210 14.65 -3.67 5.14
CA ASP A 210 13.42 -3.60 5.94
C ASP A 210 12.74 -4.96 6.09
N LEU A 211 12.74 -5.78 5.05
CA LEU A 211 12.25 -7.16 5.09
C LEU A 211 13.04 -8.00 6.09
N VAL A 212 14.37 -7.88 6.11
CA VAL A 212 15.23 -8.56 7.11
C VAL A 212 14.88 -8.08 8.52
N ARG A 213 14.72 -6.76 8.72
CA ARG A 213 14.30 -6.20 10.01
C ARG A 213 12.93 -6.73 10.43
N GLY A 214 11.96 -6.71 9.53
CA GLY A 214 10.60 -7.21 9.74
C GLY A 214 10.59 -8.70 10.08
N THR A 215 11.40 -9.50 9.39
CA THR A 215 11.59 -10.92 9.69
C THR A 215 12.14 -11.11 11.10
N LEU A 216 13.20 -10.40 11.48
CA LEU A 216 13.76 -10.50 12.84
C LEU A 216 12.77 -10.04 13.92
N LEU A 217 11.96 -9.01 13.64
CA LEU A 217 10.89 -8.57 14.52
C LEU A 217 9.78 -9.63 14.65
N HIS A 218 9.45 -10.32 13.56
CA HIS A 218 8.49 -11.42 13.59
C HIS A 218 9.01 -12.59 14.43
N GLU A 219 10.25 -13.03 14.19
CA GLU A 219 10.89 -14.09 14.97
C GLU A 219 11.04 -13.72 16.46
N SER A 220 11.19 -12.44 16.78
CA SER A 220 11.23 -11.94 18.17
C SER A 220 9.86 -11.61 18.77
N LYS A 221 8.76 -11.73 18.01
CA LYS A 221 7.41 -11.31 18.43
C LYS A 221 7.35 -9.84 18.85
N GLY A 222 8.01 -8.98 18.08
CA GLY A 222 8.16 -7.55 18.32
C GLY A 222 8.96 -7.22 19.58
N LEU A 223 9.88 -8.10 19.99
CA LEU A 223 10.84 -7.86 21.07
C LEU A 223 12.21 -7.48 20.49
N ILE A 224 13.12 -7.09 21.38
CA ILE A 224 14.50 -6.79 21.00
C ILE A 224 15.14 -8.06 20.44
N PRO A 225 15.76 -8.02 19.24
CA PRO A 225 16.43 -9.18 18.66
C PRO A 225 17.52 -9.73 19.59
N THR A 226 17.54 -11.05 19.78
CA THR A 226 18.58 -11.77 20.52
C THR A 226 19.43 -12.60 19.57
N PRO A 227 20.57 -13.16 20.02
CA PRO A 227 21.32 -14.14 19.21
C PRO A 227 20.45 -15.32 18.75
N ASP A 228 19.48 -15.77 19.55
CA ASP A 228 18.54 -16.83 19.17
C ASP A 228 17.62 -16.38 18.03
N THR A 229 17.11 -15.15 18.06
CA THR A 229 16.34 -14.55 16.97
C THR A 229 17.13 -14.54 15.66
N LEU A 230 18.43 -14.27 15.71
CA LEU A 230 19.29 -14.32 14.53
C LEU A 230 19.37 -15.73 13.94
N VAL A 231 19.51 -16.75 14.79
CA VAL A 231 19.51 -18.16 14.35
C VAL A 231 18.19 -18.53 13.71
N LEU A 232 17.05 -18.10 14.27
CA LEU A 232 15.72 -18.33 13.70
C LEU A 232 15.56 -17.62 12.35
N GLY A 233 16.01 -16.37 12.23
CA GLY A 233 16.02 -15.64 10.97
C GLY A 233 16.85 -16.33 9.89
N ILE A 234 18.06 -16.82 10.22
CA ILE A 234 18.90 -17.59 9.30
C ILE A 234 18.21 -18.90 8.88
N ARG A 235 17.59 -19.62 9.84
CA ARG A 235 16.83 -20.84 9.55
C ARG A 235 15.69 -20.56 8.59
N ARG A 236 14.95 -19.48 8.77
CA ARG A 236 13.86 -19.06 7.88
C ARG A 236 14.37 -18.78 6.47
N LEU A 237 15.46 -18.03 6.34
CA LEU A 237 16.10 -17.80 5.03
C LEU A 237 16.55 -19.11 4.37
N ALA A 238 17.05 -20.08 5.15
CA ALA A 238 17.42 -21.39 4.63
C ALA A 238 16.21 -22.20 4.13
N VAL A 239 15.09 -22.19 4.86
CA VAL A 239 13.82 -22.80 4.43
C VAL A 239 13.30 -22.12 3.18
N LEU A 240 13.33 -20.79 3.14
CA LEU A 240 12.91 -20.01 1.99
C LEU A 240 13.76 -20.31 0.76
N LYS A 241 15.07 -20.44 0.89
CA LYS A 241 15.98 -20.86 -0.20
C LYS A 241 15.70 -22.30 -0.67
N GLN A 242 15.25 -23.19 0.22
CA GLN A 242 14.86 -24.55 -0.18
C GLN A 242 13.57 -24.54 -1.00
N ALA A 243 12.60 -23.70 -0.63
CA ALA A 243 11.35 -23.51 -1.36
C ALA A 243 11.56 -22.77 -2.69
N TYR A 244 12.41 -21.72 -2.68
CA TYR A 244 12.66 -20.83 -3.80
C TYR A 244 14.15 -20.82 -4.14
N LYS A 245 14.54 -21.75 -5.01
CA LYS A 245 15.95 -21.96 -5.38
C LYS A 245 16.54 -20.80 -6.17
N ASN A 246 15.71 -19.93 -6.73
CA ASN A 246 16.11 -18.70 -7.43
C ASN A 246 16.42 -17.51 -6.52
N LEU A 247 16.15 -17.61 -5.20
CA LEU A 247 16.43 -16.52 -4.27
C LEU A 247 17.89 -15.99 -4.33
N PRO A 248 18.93 -16.81 -4.56
CA PRO A 248 20.29 -16.32 -4.78
C PRO A 248 20.45 -15.37 -5.98
N LEU A 249 19.56 -15.44 -6.96
CA LEU A 249 19.56 -14.60 -8.16
C LEU A 249 18.98 -13.21 -7.89
N LEU A 250 18.19 -13.04 -6.81
CA LEU A 250 17.70 -11.73 -6.36
C LEU A 250 18.83 -10.87 -5.79
N ILE A 251 19.78 -11.49 -5.08
CA ILE A 251 20.88 -10.79 -4.42
C ILE A 251 21.65 -9.83 -5.36
N PRO A 252 22.11 -10.23 -6.55
CA PRO A 252 22.81 -9.33 -7.46
C PRO A 252 21.90 -8.30 -8.15
N ALA A 253 20.58 -8.46 -8.09
CA ALA A 253 19.60 -7.47 -8.57
C ALA A 253 19.43 -6.31 -7.58
N VAL A 254 19.56 -6.59 -6.28
CA VAL A 254 19.33 -5.60 -5.20
C VAL A 254 20.61 -5.04 -4.58
N LEU A 255 21.76 -5.72 -4.71
CA LEU A 255 23.01 -5.28 -4.10
C LEU A 255 23.70 -4.13 -4.85
N PRO A 256 24.48 -3.27 -4.14
CA PRO A 256 25.33 -2.27 -4.76
C PRO A 256 26.35 -2.89 -5.74
N ALA A 257 26.64 -2.20 -6.84
CA ALA A 257 27.47 -2.70 -7.94
C ALA A 257 28.79 -3.38 -7.51
N LEU A 258 29.52 -2.79 -6.55
CA LEU A 258 30.79 -3.35 -6.07
C LEU A 258 30.65 -4.71 -5.37
N ALA A 259 29.55 -4.91 -4.62
CA ALA A 259 29.26 -6.19 -3.96
C ALA A 259 28.77 -7.22 -4.98
N THR A 260 28.00 -6.77 -5.97
CA THR A 260 27.46 -7.60 -7.05
C THR A 260 28.54 -8.24 -7.90
N VAL A 261 29.64 -7.55 -8.22
CA VAL A 261 30.76 -8.13 -9.00
C VAL A 261 31.34 -9.35 -8.28
N LYS A 262 31.78 -9.19 -7.03
CA LYS A 262 32.37 -10.29 -6.25
C LYS A 262 31.41 -11.46 -6.06
N TYR A 263 30.13 -11.16 -5.88
CA TYR A 263 29.10 -12.17 -5.73
C TYR A 263 28.89 -12.97 -7.02
N ARG A 264 28.80 -12.28 -8.17
CA ARG A 264 28.63 -12.92 -9.49
C ARG A 264 29.83 -13.78 -9.90
N GLU A 265 31.02 -13.45 -9.42
CA GLU A 265 32.26 -14.23 -9.65
C GLU A 265 32.41 -15.43 -8.70
N SER A 266 31.55 -15.58 -7.70
CA SER A 266 31.64 -16.70 -6.76
C SER A 266 31.25 -18.02 -7.41
N ASP A 267 31.95 -19.10 -7.07
CA ASP A 267 31.65 -20.46 -7.54
C ASP A 267 30.19 -20.82 -7.28
N TRP A 268 29.69 -20.48 -6.09
CA TRP A 268 28.30 -20.74 -5.69
C TRP A 268 27.27 -20.09 -6.64
N PHE A 269 27.49 -18.84 -7.05
CA PHE A 269 26.59 -18.15 -7.97
C PHE A 269 26.67 -18.74 -9.38
N LEU A 270 27.89 -18.98 -9.88
CA LEU A 270 28.11 -19.56 -11.21
C LEU A 270 27.47 -20.95 -11.33
N GLU A 271 27.62 -21.80 -10.31
CA GLU A 271 26.98 -23.12 -10.23
C GLU A 271 25.45 -23.01 -10.18
N THR A 272 24.92 -22.04 -9.42
CA THR A 272 23.47 -21.78 -9.34
C THR A 272 22.90 -21.39 -10.69
N VAL A 273 23.54 -20.45 -11.41
CA VAL A 273 23.11 -20.02 -12.74
C VAL A 273 23.22 -21.16 -13.76
N ALA A 274 24.32 -21.93 -13.75
CA ALA A 274 24.50 -23.06 -14.66
C ALA A 274 23.42 -24.13 -14.45
N SER A 275 23.16 -24.49 -13.19
CA SER A 275 22.10 -25.45 -12.83
C SER A 275 20.73 -24.94 -13.24
N TYR A 276 20.48 -23.64 -13.07
CA TYR A 276 19.20 -23.05 -13.42
C TYR A 276 18.95 -23.05 -14.93
N ARG A 277 19.97 -22.74 -15.75
CA ARG A 277 19.88 -22.84 -17.22
C ARG A 277 19.50 -24.24 -17.67
N GLN A 278 20.09 -25.28 -17.06
CA GLN A 278 19.75 -26.67 -17.37
C GLN A 278 18.29 -27.01 -17.03
N VAL A 279 17.72 -26.41 -15.98
CA VAL A 279 16.29 -26.56 -15.67
C VAL A 279 15.44 -25.94 -16.77
N LEU A 280 15.76 -24.71 -17.19
CA LEU A 280 15.01 -23.98 -18.22
C LEU A 280 15.01 -24.66 -19.59
N GLU A 281 16.11 -25.34 -19.96
CA GLU A 281 16.18 -26.12 -21.21
C GLU A 281 15.04 -27.14 -21.35
N ARG A 282 14.53 -27.67 -20.24
CA ARG A 282 13.41 -28.63 -20.23
C ARG A 282 12.07 -27.99 -20.61
N TYR A 283 11.96 -26.67 -20.47
CA TYR A 283 10.73 -25.91 -20.63
C TYR A 283 10.78 -24.93 -21.82
N ASN A 284 11.88 -24.94 -22.59
CA ASN A 284 12.03 -24.10 -23.78
C ASN A 284 11.39 -24.71 -25.03
N ALA A 285 11.12 -26.01 -25.04
CA ALA A 285 10.46 -26.69 -26.16
C ALA A 285 8.94 -26.60 -25.99
N ILE A 286 8.33 -25.66 -26.69
CA ILE A 286 6.87 -25.59 -26.82
C ILE A 286 6.51 -26.41 -28.05
N GLU A 287 5.92 -27.59 -27.87
CA GLU A 287 5.35 -28.35 -28.97
C GLU A 287 4.05 -27.67 -29.40
N PRO A 288 3.98 -27.07 -30.60
CA PRO A 288 2.79 -26.36 -31.03
C PRO A 288 1.70 -27.38 -31.39
N GLU A 289 0.84 -27.71 -30.45
CA GLU A 289 -0.39 -28.42 -30.78
C GLU A 289 -1.32 -27.42 -31.49
N ARG A 290 -1.53 -27.61 -32.80
CA ARG A 290 -2.54 -26.84 -33.55
C ARG A 290 -3.94 -27.28 -33.11
N ILE A 291 -4.37 -26.82 -31.93
CA ILE A 291 -5.72 -27.04 -31.44
C ILE A 291 -6.57 -25.87 -31.97
N ARG A 292 -7.42 -26.15 -32.97
CA ARG A 292 -8.48 -25.24 -33.41
C ARG A 292 -9.81 -25.72 -32.84
N ASP A 293 -9.96 -25.65 -31.52
CA ASP A 293 -11.22 -25.94 -30.82
C ASP A 293 -11.86 -24.62 -30.40
N GLU A 294 -12.61 -24.03 -31.33
CA GLU A 294 -13.39 -22.81 -31.11
C GLU A 294 -14.82 -23.15 -30.68
N ARG A 295 -15.33 -22.47 -29.65
CA ARG A 295 -16.67 -22.62 -29.09
C ARG A 295 -17.35 -21.27 -29.02
N ILE A 296 -18.57 -21.17 -29.54
CA ILE A 296 -19.40 -19.99 -29.31
C ILE A 296 -20.15 -20.16 -27.99
N ILE A 297 -19.89 -19.28 -27.03
CA ILE A 297 -20.49 -19.28 -25.70
C ILE A 297 -21.10 -17.90 -25.50
N ARG A 298 -22.42 -17.83 -25.31
CA ARG A 298 -23.18 -16.56 -25.21
C ARG A 298 -22.87 -15.57 -26.34
N GLY A 299 -22.72 -16.07 -27.56
CA GLY A 299 -22.45 -15.25 -28.74
C GLY A 299 -20.99 -14.84 -28.91
N LEU A 300 -20.12 -15.16 -27.95
CA LEU A 300 -18.69 -14.86 -28.01
C LEU A 300 -17.86 -16.10 -28.40
N PRO A 301 -16.87 -15.96 -29.30
CA PRO A 301 -15.99 -17.05 -29.68
C PRO A 301 -14.86 -17.25 -28.65
N PHE A 302 -14.79 -18.43 -28.06
CA PHE A 302 -13.71 -18.87 -27.17
C PHE A 302 -12.87 -19.96 -27.85
N VAL A 303 -11.57 -19.97 -27.57
CA VAL A 303 -10.61 -20.95 -28.07
C VAL A 303 -10.05 -21.74 -26.89
N ARG A 304 -10.01 -23.07 -27.03
CA ARG A 304 -9.34 -23.94 -26.05
C ARG A 304 -7.83 -23.70 -26.06
N VAL A 305 -7.28 -23.34 -24.92
CA VAL A 305 -5.83 -23.27 -24.66
C VAL A 305 -5.45 -24.52 -23.86
N PRO A 306 -4.56 -25.39 -24.38
CA PRO A 306 -4.20 -26.63 -23.71
C PRO A 306 -3.40 -26.37 -22.44
N ALA A 307 -3.50 -27.29 -21.49
CA ALA A 307 -2.59 -27.31 -20.35
C ALA A 307 -1.14 -27.52 -20.82
N GLY A 308 -0.17 -26.94 -20.11
CA GLY A 308 1.23 -27.06 -20.48
C GLY A 308 2.19 -26.54 -19.42
N GLU A 309 3.47 -26.86 -19.61
CA GLU A 309 4.58 -26.33 -18.82
C GLU A 309 5.57 -25.63 -19.76
N PHE A 310 6.04 -24.45 -19.37
CA PHE A 310 6.92 -23.64 -20.22
C PHE A 310 7.83 -22.72 -19.40
N ALA A 311 8.86 -22.20 -20.05
CA ALA A 311 9.68 -21.14 -19.50
C ALA A 311 8.96 -19.80 -19.68
N PHE A 312 8.40 -19.26 -18.60
CA PHE A 312 7.72 -17.97 -18.53
C PHE A 312 8.71 -16.83 -18.30
N GLY A 313 8.53 -15.69 -18.97
CA GLY A 313 9.40 -14.51 -18.91
C GLY A 313 10.52 -14.46 -19.95
N MET A 314 11.28 -13.37 -19.93
CA MET A 314 12.38 -13.07 -20.88
C MET A 314 13.63 -13.94 -20.64
N PRO A 315 14.35 -14.38 -21.69
CA PRO A 315 15.69 -14.95 -21.55
C PRO A 315 16.67 -13.96 -20.87
N THR A 316 17.57 -14.47 -20.03
CA THR A 316 18.62 -13.68 -19.37
C THR A 316 19.40 -12.78 -20.35
N GLY A 317 19.41 -11.47 -20.11
CA GLY A 317 20.30 -10.52 -20.80
C GLY A 317 19.69 -9.70 -21.94
N ALA A 318 18.36 -9.72 -22.11
CA ALA A 318 17.68 -8.94 -23.16
C ALA A 318 17.40 -7.47 -22.77
N SER A 319 17.47 -7.10 -21.50
CA SER A 319 17.43 -5.70 -21.02
C SER A 319 18.11 -5.59 -19.66
N GLN A 320 18.34 -4.36 -19.19
CA GLN A 320 18.78 -4.10 -17.80
C GLN A 320 17.71 -4.47 -16.74
N SER A 321 16.69 -5.25 -17.11
CA SER A 321 15.60 -5.64 -16.20
C SER A 321 16.03 -6.80 -15.31
N ASN A 322 15.49 -6.81 -14.09
CA ASN A 322 15.64 -7.88 -13.10
C ASN A 322 14.75 -9.09 -13.42
N GLU A 323 14.39 -9.29 -14.69
CA GLU A 323 13.51 -10.36 -15.13
C GLU A 323 14.32 -11.60 -15.47
N LEU A 324 13.89 -12.75 -14.94
CA LEU A 324 14.48 -14.04 -15.24
C LEU A 324 13.39 -14.99 -15.71
N PRO A 325 13.67 -15.79 -16.76
CA PRO A 325 12.70 -16.77 -17.20
C PRO A 325 12.59 -17.83 -16.09
N HIS A 326 11.41 -18.36 -15.82
CA HIS A 326 11.21 -19.43 -14.84
C HIS A 326 10.17 -20.47 -15.29
N PRO A 327 10.27 -21.72 -14.78
CA PRO A 327 9.26 -22.74 -15.08
C PRO A 327 7.90 -22.32 -14.52
N ALA A 328 6.87 -22.39 -15.37
CA ALA A 328 5.48 -22.15 -15.00
C ALA A 328 4.57 -23.24 -15.59
N SER A 329 3.43 -23.46 -14.94
CA SER A 329 2.40 -24.41 -15.40
C SER A 329 1.09 -23.67 -15.67
N VAL A 330 0.38 -24.09 -16.71
CA VAL A 330 -0.96 -23.58 -17.04
C VAL A 330 -1.91 -24.77 -17.14
N GLY A 331 -3.06 -24.65 -16.48
CA GLY A 331 -4.17 -25.58 -16.64
C GLY A 331 -4.89 -25.39 -17.97
N GLU A 332 -5.72 -26.35 -18.35
CA GLU A 332 -6.57 -26.17 -19.54
C GLU A 332 -7.61 -25.07 -19.29
N LEU A 333 -7.78 -24.17 -20.26
CA LEU A 333 -8.73 -23.07 -20.20
C LEU A 333 -9.35 -22.77 -21.56
N TYR A 334 -10.42 -21.99 -21.56
CA TYR A 334 -10.98 -21.39 -22.78
C TYR A 334 -10.72 -19.88 -22.74
N MET A 335 -10.01 -19.34 -23.73
CA MET A 335 -9.71 -17.91 -23.83
C MET A 335 -10.59 -17.26 -24.88
N LEU A 336 -11.12 -16.07 -24.60
CA LEU A 336 -11.83 -15.29 -25.61
C LEU A 336 -10.90 -15.03 -26.80
N LYS A 337 -11.42 -15.29 -28.01
CA LYS A 337 -10.66 -15.27 -29.25
C LYS A 337 -9.93 -13.96 -29.48
N GLY A 338 -10.62 -12.83 -29.36
CA GLY A 338 -10.03 -11.49 -29.39
C GLY A 338 -10.29 -10.74 -28.08
N GLU A 339 -10.01 -9.45 -28.05
CA GLU A 339 -10.43 -8.59 -26.94
C GLU A 339 -11.96 -8.53 -26.84
N VAL A 340 -12.47 -8.18 -25.66
CA VAL A 340 -13.90 -7.89 -25.48
C VAL A 340 -14.29 -6.75 -26.41
N THR A 341 -15.33 -6.97 -27.21
CA THR A 341 -15.79 -5.97 -28.18
C THR A 341 -16.67 -4.92 -27.52
N ARG A 342 -16.82 -3.78 -28.19
CA ARG A 342 -17.73 -2.71 -27.77
C ARG A 342 -19.18 -3.20 -27.66
N ASP A 343 -19.65 -4.03 -28.60
CA ASP A 343 -21.01 -4.58 -28.56
C ASP A 343 -21.23 -5.50 -27.34
N ALA A 344 -20.25 -6.36 -27.04
CA ALA A 344 -20.32 -7.22 -25.86
C ALA A 344 -20.33 -6.38 -24.57
N TYR A 345 -19.49 -5.35 -24.51
CA TYR A 345 -19.44 -4.44 -23.37
C TYR A 345 -20.72 -3.59 -23.22
N ALA A 346 -21.34 -3.18 -24.34
CA ALA A 346 -22.62 -2.48 -24.33
C ALA A 346 -23.74 -3.34 -23.73
N GLU A 347 -23.75 -4.65 -24.02
CA GLU A 347 -24.71 -5.59 -23.39
C GLU A 347 -24.51 -5.65 -21.87
N PHE A 348 -23.26 -5.71 -21.41
CA PHE A 348 -22.92 -5.65 -19.98
C PHE A 348 -23.45 -4.36 -19.33
N VAL A 349 -23.14 -3.20 -19.90
CA VAL A 349 -23.57 -1.90 -19.37
C VAL A 349 -25.10 -1.77 -19.35
N ALA A 350 -25.79 -2.33 -20.34
CA ALA A 350 -27.25 -2.33 -20.38
C ALA A 350 -27.88 -3.20 -19.26
N GLN A 351 -27.19 -4.28 -18.84
CA GLN A 351 -27.65 -5.19 -17.79
C GLN A 351 -27.09 -4.86 -16.40
N SER A 352 -26.09 -3.99 -16.32
CA SER A 352 -25.42 -3.55 -15.09
C SER A 352 -25.37 -2.02 -15.03
N PRO A 353 -26.52 -1.34 -14.77
CA PRO A 353 -26.62 0.11 -14.88
C PRO A 353 -25.64 0.89 -13.99
N GLU A 354 -25.15 0.32 -12.90
CA GLU A 354 -24.14 0.92 -12.02
C GLU A 354 -22.80 1.17 -12.73
N TRP A 355 -22.53 0.47 -13.84
CA TRP A 355 -21.37 0.67 -14.71
C TRP A 355 -21.68 1.56 -15.93
N HIS A 356 -22.90 2.11 -16.02
CA HIS A 356 -23.25 3.07 -17.06
C HIS A 356 -22.44 4.37 -16.93
N PRO A 357 -22.02 5.01 -18.05
CA PRO A 357 -21.30 6.29 -18.03
C PRO A 357 -21.97 7.40 -17.18
N ASP A 358 -23.30 7.39 -17.09
CA ASP A 358 -24.06 8.33 -16.25
C ASP A 358 -23.70 8.23 -14.75
N ASN A 359 -23.26 7.06 -14.29
CA ASN A 359 -22.84 6.80 -12.91
C ASN A 359 -21.34 6.98 -12.70
N LYS A 360 -20.61 7.53 -13.68
CA LYS A 360 -19.15 7.72 -13.61
C LYS A 360 -18.69 8.44 -12.34
N ARG A 361 -19.44 9.41 -11.84
CA ARG A 361 -19.08 10.14 -10.62
C ARG A 361 -18.97 9.22 -9.40
N ASP A 362 -19.95 8.32 -9.23
CA ASP A 362 -19.96 7.36 -8.13
C ASP A 362 -18.86 6.31 -8.28
N LEU A 363 -18.56 5.92 -9.52
CA LEU A 363 -17.44 5.02 -9.84
C LEU A 363 -16.07 5.64 -9.48
N ILE A 364 -15.87 6.93 -9.77
CA ILE A 364 -14.66 7.68 -9.40
C ILE A 364 -14.56 7.82 -7.88
N ASP A 365 -15.66 8.17 -7.21
CA ASP A 365 -15.66 8.41 -5.75
C ASP A 365 -15.34 7.14 -4.94
N ARG A 366 -15.53 5.95 -5.53
CA ARG A 366 -15.11 4.66 -4.95
C ARG A 366 -13.80 4.10 -5.51
N ASN A 367 -13.03 4.89 -6.27
CA ASN A 367 -11.79 4.49 -6.97
C ASN A 367 -11.95 3.25 -7.87
N ALA A 368 -13.11 3.08 -8.51
CA ALA A 368 -13.32 1.99 -9.47
C ALA A 368 -12.78 2.33 -10.86
N VAL A 369 -12.88 3.61 -11.25
CA VAL A 369 -12.49 4.13 -12.56
C VAL A 369 -11.95 5.56 -12.41
N ASP A 370 -11.29 6.10 -13.43
CA ASP A 370 -10.90 7.51 -13.52
C ASP A 370 -11.87 8.34 -14.39
N ASP A 371 -11.51 9.59 -14.68
CA ASP A 371 -12.34 10.50 -15.48
C ASP A 371 -12.48 10.09 -16.95
N GLN A 372 -11.58 9.25 -17.46
CA GLN A 372 -11.54 8.77 -18.83
C GLN A 372 -12.44 7.54 -19.05
N TYR A 373 -13.09 7.01 -18.02
CA TYR A 373 -13.99 5.85 -18.15
C TYR A 373 -15.03 6.04 -19.26
N LEU A 374 -15.01 5.11 -20.23
CA LEU A 374 -15.89 5.07 -21.39
C LEU A 374 -15.99 6.42 -22.13
N ASN A 375 -14.88 7.17 -22.19
CA ASN A 375 -14.86 8.51 -22.80
C ASN A 375 -15.15 8.49 -24.31
N ASP A 376 -15.07 7.32 -24.95
CA ASP A 376 -15.40 7.07 -26.35
C ASP A 376 -16.76 6.37 -26.55
N PHE A 377 -17.59 6.26 -25.50
CA PHE A 377 -18.88 5.57 -25.48
C PHE A 377 -20.03 6.58 -25.23
N PRO A 378 -21.18 6.51 -25.93
CA PRO A 378 -21.62 5.49 -26.89
C PRO A 378 -21.38 5.83 -28.39
N ASP A 379 -20.33 6.59 -28.73
CA ASP A 379 -20.11 7.10 -30.11
C ASP A 379 -19.92 6.01 -31.20
N GLN A 380 -20.08 6.47 -32.47
CA GLN A 380 -20.19 5.78 -33.78
C GLN A 380 -19.05 4.81 -34.21
N LEU A 381 -18.17 4.39 -33.30
CA LEU A 381 -17.17 3.38 -33.63
C LEU A 381 -17.85 2.02 -33.86
N PRO A 382 -17.39 1.22 -34.85
CA PRO A 382 -17.94 -0.11 -35.10
C PRO A 382 -17.95 -0.97 -33.84
N GLY A 383 -19.06 -1.67 -33.61
CA GLY A 383 -19.31 -2.45 -32.39
C GLY A 383 -18.41 -3.68 -32.24
N ASP A 384 -17.81 -4.14 -33.33
CA ASP A 384 -16.86 -5.26 -33.40
C ASP A 384 -15.42 -4.85 -33.02
N LEU A 385 -15.14 -3.55 -32.83
CA LEU A 385 -13.85 -3.11 -32.31
C LEU A 385 -13.68 -3.48 -30.83
N PRO A 386 -12.43 -3.69 -30.36
CA PRO A 386 -12.11 -3.82 -28.95
C PRO A 386 -12.61 -2.64 -28.12
N VAL A 387 -13.12 -2.93 -26.92
CA VAL A 387 -13.45 -1.89 -25.94
C VAL A 387 -12.17 -1.35 -25.30
N SER A 388 -12.02 -0.02 -25.29
CA SER A 388 -10.95 0.71 -24.60
C SER A 388 -11.54 1.62 -23.51
N PHE A 389 -10.73 2.42 -22.81
CA PHE A 389 -11.20 3.29 -21.73
C PHE A 389 -11.92 2.52 -20.61
N VAL A 390 -11.44 1.32 -20.31
CA VAL A 390 -11.96 0.45 -19.25
C VAL A 390 -10.88 0.16 -18.22
N SER A 391 -11.23 0.31 -16.94
CA SER A 391 -10.33 0.00 -15.83
C SER A 391 -10.29 -1.51 -15.55
N TYR A 392 -9.27 -1.95 -14.79
CA TYR A 392 -9.19 -3.32 -14.29
C TYR A 392 -10.44 -3.70 -13.49
N ASN A 393 -10.94 -2.80 -12.64
CA ASN A 393 -12.15 -3.05 -11.85
C ASN A 393 -13.39 -3.25 -12.73
N ALA A 394 -13.51 -2.49 -13.82
CA ALA A 394 -14.61 -2.62 -14.77
C ALA A 394 -14.49 -3.91 -15.60
N ALA A 395 -13.28 -4.30 -15.97
CA ALA A 395 -13.00 -5.55 -16.68
C ALA A 395 -13.34 -6.79 -15.82
N GLN A 396 -13.00 -6.77 -14.52
CA GLN A 396 -13.42 -7.81 -13.58
C GLN A 396 -14.95 -7.86 -13.41
N ALA A 397 -15.62 -6.71 -13.36
CA ALA A 397 -17.08 -6.66 -13.27
C ALA A 397 -17.76 -7.25 -14.51
N PHE A 398 -17.20 -7.00 -15.70
CA PHE A 398 -17.65 -7.65 -16.94
C PHE A 398 -17.49 -9.17 -16.85
N ALA A 399 -16.34 -9.67 -16.40
CA ALA A 399 -16.10 -11.12 -16.26
C ALA A 399 -17.10 -11.76 -15.28
N ALA A 400 -17.30 -11.14 -14.11
CA ALA A 400 -18.26 -11.58 -13.11
C ALA A 400 -19.70 -11.58 -13.64
N TRP A 401 -20.10 -10.54 -14.38
CA TRP A 401 -21.41 -10.50 -15.05
C TRP A 401 -21.53 -11.63 -16.08
N PHE A 402 -20.53 -11.80 -16.96
CA PHE A 402 -20.55 -12.83 -18.00
C PHE A 402 -20.70 -14.24 -17.40
N GLU A 403 -20.05 -14.51 -16.26
CA GLU A 403 -20.22 -15.76 -15.50
C GLU A 403 -21.69 -16.04 -15.15
N THR A 404 -22.43 -15.02 -14.69
CA THR A 404 -23.87 -15.16 -14.36
C THR A 404 -24.75 -15.48 -15.56
N THR A 405 -24.27 -15.16 -16.77
CA THR A 405 -25.00 -15.38 -18.02
C THR A 405 -24.69 -16.73 -18.67
N LEU A 406 -23.78 -17.52 -18.10
CA LEU A 406 -23.33 -18.78 -18.69
C LEU A 406 -24.47 -19.79 -18.84
N PRO A 407 -24.50 -20.55 -19.96
CA PRO A 407 -25.42 -21.67 -20.10
C PRO A 407 -25.11 -22.77 -19.08
N GLU A 408 -26.11 -23.60 -18.74
CA GLU A 408 -25.96 -24.72 -17.78
C GLU A 408 -24.77 -25.64 -18.09
N ALA A 409 -24.51 -25.91 -19.39
CA ALA A 409 -23.39 -26.71 -19.84
C ALA A 409 -22.01 -26.17 -19.43
N TRP A 410 -21.93 -24.88 -19.09
CA TRP A 410 -20.74 -24.16 -18.66
C TRP A 410 -20.80 -23.71 -17.20
N GLY A 411 -21.81 -24.12 -16.42
CA GLY A 411 -21.98 -23.69 -15.03
C GLY A 411 -20.87 -24.14 -14.05
N GLY A 412 -20.04 -25.09 -14.47
CA GLY A 412 -18.84 -25.54 -13.74
C GLY A 412 -17.57 -24.75 -14.06
N PHE A 413 -17.67 -23.64 -14.78
CA PHE A 413 -16.55 -22.76 -15.09
C PHE A 413 -16.63 -21.45 -14.30
N GLU A 414 -15.48 -20.91 -13.96
CA GLU A 414 -15.26 -19.56 -13.47
C GLU A 414 -14.84 -18.67 -14.63
N VAL A 415 -15.37 -17.45 -14.71
CA VAL A 415 -14.99 -16.45 -15.71
C VAL A 415 -14.18 -15.35 -15.05
N ARG A 416 -12.96 -15.12 -15.52
CA ARG A 416 -12.08 -14.08 -15.00
C ARG A 416 -11.18 -13.52 -16.09
N LEU A 417 -10.39 -12.52 -15.74
CA LEU A 417 -9.24 -12.12 -16.56
C LEU A 417 -8.17 -13.23 -16.51
N PRO A 418 -7.35 -13.39 -17.56
CA PRO A 418 -6.23 -14.33 -17.53
C PRO A 418 -5.22 -13.95 -16.45
N THR A 419 -4.54 -14.93 -15.88
CA THR A 419 -3.29 -14.64 -15.16
C THR A 419 -2.21 -14.21 -16.13
N GLU A 420 -1.14 -13.58 -15.63
CA GLU A 420 -0.01 -13.19 -16.46
C GLU A 420 0.61 -14.42 -17.17
N VAL A 421 0.73 -15.53 -16.44
CA VAL A 421 1.28 -16.79 -16.95
C VAL A 421 0.37 -17.41 -18.04
N GLU A 422 -0.95 -17.44 -17.82
CA GLU A 422 -1.92 -17.95 -18.81
C GLU A 422 -1.90 -17.14 -20.10
N TRP A 423 -1.82 -15.81 -19.98
CA TRP A 423 -1.75 -14.92 -21.11
C TRP A 423 -0.49 -15.17 -21.94
N GLU A 424 0.68 -15.25 -21.30
CA GLU A 424 1.94 -15.47 -22.00
C GLU A 424 2.00 -16.86 -22.65
N TRP A 425 1.43 -17.88 -22.00
CA TRP A 425 1.32 -19.22 -22.58
C TRP A 425 0.50 -19.20 -23.88
N ALA A 426 -0.67 -18.58 -23.85
CA ALA A 426 -1.50 -18.43 -25.04
C ALA A 426 -0.79 -17.63 -26.14
N ALA A 427 -0.07 -16.56 -25.78
CA ALA A 427 0.70 -15.75 -26.73
C ALA A 427 1.85 -16.54 -27.38
N LYS A 428 2.62 -17.30 -26.59
CA LYS A 428 3.71 -18.14 -27.09
C LYS A 428 3.21 -19.23 -28.04
N LEU A 429 2.08 -19.87 -27.73
CA LEU A 429 1.46 -20.86 -28.61
C LEU A 429 0.88 -20.24 -29.90
N SER A 430 0.42 -18.99 -29.82
CA SER A 430 -0.26 -18.32 -30.93
C SER A 430 0.70 -17.56 -31.87
N SER A 431 1.87 -17.15 -31.37
CA SER A 431 2.83 -16.32 -32.10
C SER A 431 3.55 -17.06 -33.26
N THR A 432 3.76 -16.35 -34.37
CA THR A 432 4.77 -16.68 -35.39
C THR A 432 6.05 -15.85 -35.20
N GLU A 433 7.19 -16.32 -35.72
CA GLU A 433 8.44 -15.53 -35.74
C GLU A 433 8.28 -14.19 -36.49
N GLU A 434 7.35 -14.10 -37.47
CA GLU A 434 7.04 -12.88 -38.22
C GLU A 434 6.21 -11.88 -37.39
N GLU A 435 5.19 -12.32 -36.67
CA GLU A 435 4.38 -11.46 -35.77
C GLU A 435 5.20 -10.89 -34.62
N ALA A 436 6.18 -11.65 -34.09
CA ALA A 436 7.07 -11.20 -32.99
C ALA A 436 8.02 -10.04 -33.39
N SER A 437 7.97 -9.61 -34.65
CA SER A 437 8.81 -8.55 -35.22
C SER A 437 8.04 -7.52 -36.05
N GLY A 438 6.71 -7.62 -36.13
CA GLY A 438 5.91 -6.97 -37.17
C GLY A 438 5.32 -5.60 -36.79
N ASP A 439 5.33 -4.68 -37.77
CA ASP A 439 4.70 -3.36 -37.72
C ASP A 439 3.27 -3.39 -37.17
N LEU A 440 3.07 -2.74 -36.03
CA LEU A 440 1.75 -2.56 -35.40
C LEU A 440 0.95 -1.54 -36.22
N HIS A 441 -0.30 -1.84 -36.51
CA HIS A 441 -1.19 -0.97 -37.27
C HIS A 441 -1.26 0.43 -36.63
N ALA A 442 -0.80 1.47 -37.34
CA ALA A 442 -0.72 2.84 -36.83
C ALA A 442 -2.08 3.57 -36.78
N ASP A 443 -3.16 2.96 -37.27
CA ASP A 443 -4.47 3.58 -37.46
C ASP A 443 -5.51 3.19 -36.40
N GLY A 444 -5.10 2.52 -35.31
CA GLY A 444 -5.94 2.19 -34.14
C GLY A 444 -6.06 0.68 -33.85
N PRO A 445 -6.91 0.29 -32.88
CA PRO A 445 -7.15 -1.12 -32.53
C PRO A 445 -7.69 -1.91 -33.73
N ALA A 446 -7.13 -3.08 -34.00
CA ALA A 446 -7.55 -3.93 -35.11
C ALA A 446 -7.35 -5.42 -34.74
N PRO A 447 -8.27 -6.31 -35.16
CA PRO A 447 -8.09 -7.75 -34.94
C PRO A 447 -6.91 -8.27 -35.76
N LEU A 448 -5.87 -8.76 -35.08
CA LEU A 448 -4.70 -9.42 -35.68
C LEU A 448 -4.89 -10.94 -35.63
N GLN A 449 -4.70 -11.66 -36.75
CA GLN A 449 -4.86 -13.12 -36.76
C GLN A 449 -3.73 -13.83 -35.99
N GLY A 450 -4.02 -14.93 -35.29
CA GLY A 450 -2.99 -15.77 -34.62
C GLY A 450 -3.16 -17.28 -34.87
N ARG A 451 -2.10 -18.08 -34.60
CA ARG A 451 -2.01 -19.51 -35.03
C ARG A 451 -3.00 -20.47 -34.37
N LEU A 452 -3.33 -20.25 -33.09
CA LEU A 452 -4.34 -21.03 -32.36
C LEU A 452 -5.77 -20.59 -32.69
N GLY A 453 -5.94 -19.55 -33.52
CA GLY A 453 -7.23 -18.88 -33.67
C GLY A 453 -7.52 -17.93 -32.51
N VAL A 454 -6.58 -17.70 -31.59
CA VAL A 454 -6.59 -16.53 -30.69
C VAL A 454 -5.93 -15.37 -31.42
N GLU A 455 -6.62 -14.24 -31.44
CA GLU A 455 -6.31 -13.04 -32.20
C GLU A 455 -5.82 -11.92 -31.26
N ALA A 456 -5.07 -10.97 -31.81
CA ALA A 456 -4.65 -9.72 -31.16
C ALA A 456 -3.91 -9.85 -29.82
N LEU A 457 -3.20 -10.95 -29.57
CA LEU A 457 -2.35 -11.08 -28.37
C LEU A 457 -1.08 -10.21 -28.43
N MET A 458 -0.77 -9.57 -29.56
CA MET A 458 0.39 -8.69 -29.68
C MET A 458 -0.01 -7.47 -30.49
N GLY A 459 -0.01 -6.29 -29.87
CA GLY A 459 -0.58 -5.08 -30.45
C GLY A 459 -2.05 -4.88 -30.12
N SER A 460 -2.74 -4.06 -30.91
CA SER A 460 -4.11 -3.59 -30.62
C SER A 460 -4.18 -2.86 -29.27
N LEU A 461 -4.65 -3.49 -28.19
CA LEU A 461 -4.68 -2.89 -26.86
C LEU A 461 -3.83 -3.69 -25.87
N TRP A 462 -3.25 -2.99 -24.90
CA TRP A 462 -2.76 -3.62 -23.69
C TRP A 462 -3.92 -4.33 -23.00
N GLU A 463 -3.66 -5.51 -22.44
CA GLU A 463 -4.73 -6.31 -21.86
C GLU A 463 -4.52 -6.54 -20.37
N TRP A 464 -5.56 -6.22 -19.58
CA TRP A 464 -5.57 -6.48 -18.14
C TRP A 464 -5.47 -7.98 -17.82
N CYS A 465 -4.53 -8.33 -16.94
CA CYS A 465 -4.47 -9.62 -16.26
C CYS A 465 -5.05 -9.52 -14.83
N VAL A 466 -5.36 -10.65 -14.19
CA VAL A 466 -5.74 -10.69 -12.76
C VAL A 466 -4.53 -10.60 -11.82
N THR A 467 -3.32 -10.73 -12.36
CA THR A 467 -2.04 -10.72 -11.62
C THR A 467 -1.66 -9.30 -11.20
N TRP A 468 -1.40 -9.09 -9.90
CA TRP A 468 -0.83 -7.84 -9.40
C TRP A 468 0.66 -7.73 -9.75
N TYR A 469 1.10 -6.53 -10.10
CA TYR A 469 2.48 -6.31 -10.51
C TYR A 469 3.44 -6.43 -9.33
N GLN A 470 4.37 -7.37 -9.44
CA GLN A 470 5.41 -7.63 -8.46
C GLN A 470 6.76 -7.76 -9.17
N PRO A 471 7.70 -6.82 -8.98
CA PRO A 471 8.96 -6.77 -9.73
C PRO A 471 9.93 -7.92 -9.40
N ALA A 472 9.91 -8.44 -8.17
CA ALA A 472 10.82 -9.48 -7.71
C ALA A 472 10.17 -10.89 -7.67
N ALA A 473 8.93 -11.05 -8.12
CA ALA A 473 8.22 -12.33 -8.09
C ALA A 473 8.95 -13.45 -8.86
N TYR A 474 9.65 -13.12 -9.96
CA TYR A 474 10.42 -14.09 -10.76
C TYR A 474 11.55 -14.80 -9.98
N PHE A 475 12.03 -14.19 -8.89
CA PHE A 475 13.04 -14.79 -8.03
C PHE A 475 12.46 -15.81 -7.04
N LEU A 476 11.14 -15.88 -6.93
CA LEU A 476 10.40 -16.79 -6.06
C LEU A 476 9.86 -18.01 -6.84
N SER A 477 10.68 -18.56 -7.74
CA SER A 477 10.37 -19.83 -8.42
C SER A 477 11.00 -21.03 -7.69
N SER A 478 10.23 -22.13 -7.60
CA SER A 478 10.61 -23.38 -6.94
C SER A 478 11.40 -24.35 -7.83
N TRP A 479 11.73 -23.95 -9.07
CA TRP A 479 12.28 -24.79 -10.17
C TRP A 479 11.35 -25.93 -10.61
N THR A 480 10.22 -26.10 -9.93
CA THR A 480 9.11 -26.95 -10.36
C THR A 480 8.01 -26.00 -10.83
N PRO A 481 7.44 -26.21 -12.01
CA PRO A 481 6.38 -25.35 -12.50
C PRO A 481 5.18 -25.45 -11.56
N ILE A 482 4.65 -24.30 -11.17
CA ILE A 482 3.43 -24.19 -10.38
C ILE A 482 2.39 -23.43 -11.20
N VAL A 483 1.12 -23.77 -10.98
CA VAL A 483 0.01 -22.98 -11.52
C VAL A 483 -0.06 -21.69 -10.70
N GLU A 484 -0.11 -20.56 -11.41
CA GLU A 484 -0.32 -19.27 -10.77
C GLU A 484 -1.76 -19.16 -10.29
N GLU A 485 -1.94 -18.86 -9.01
CA GLU A 485 -3.25 -18.64 -8.39
C GLU A 485 -3.43 -17.14 -8.09
N PRO A 486 -4.60 -16.56 -8.39
CA PRO A 486 -4.90 -15.17 -8.01
C PRO A 486 -4.74 -14.96 -6.51
N THR A 487 -4.03 -13.90 -6.11
CA THR A 487 -3.81 -13.57 -4.70
C THR A 487 -4.81 -12.55 -4.17
N GLU A 488 -5.17 -12.66 -2.89
CA GLU A 488 -5.94 -11.62 -2.19
C GLU A 488 -5.08 -10.39 -1.83
N MET A 489 -3.75 -10.50 -1.95
CA MET A 489 -2.79 -9.45 -1.63
C MET A 489 -2.69 -8.46 -2.79
N ARG A 490 -3.50 -7.41 -2.71
CA ARG A 490 -3.60 -6.36 -3.73
C ARG A 490 -2.42 -5.40 -3.65
N GLY A 491 -1.72 -5.20 -4.76
CA GLY A 491 -0.66 -4.21 -4.92
C GLY A 491 -1.18 -2.83 -5.36
N ALA A 492 -0.27 -1.97 -5.81
CA ALA A 492 -0.56 -0.64 -6.33
C ALA A 492 -0.95 -0.68 -7.81
N GLU A 493 -0.34 -1.57 -8.59
CA GLU A 493 -0.59 -1.70 -10.03
C GLU A 493 -0.86 -3.15 -10.42
N VAL A 494 -1.67 -3.33 -11.46
CA VAL A 494 -2.03 -4.63 -12.04
C VAL A 494 -1.29 -4.81 -13.36
N VAL A 495 -0.90 -6.04 -13.66
CA VAL A 495 -0.17 -6.39 -14.89
C VAL A 495 -1.05 -6.15 -16.12
N VAL A 496 -0.45 -5.57 -17.16
CA VAL A 496 -0.98 -5.54 -18.53
C VAL A 496 -0.01 -6.21 -19.50
N ARG A 497 -0.55 -6.85 -20.55
CA ARG A 497 0.23 -7.64 -21.51
C ARG A 497 -0.06 -7.27 -22.96
N GLY A 498 0.83 -7.67 -23.87
CA GLY A 498 0.62 -7.61 -25.32
C GLY A 498 0.98 -6.31 -26.03
N GLY A 499 1.19 -5.22 -25.30
CA GLY A 499 1.41 -3.92 -25.92
C GLY A 499 0.15 -3.39 -26.62
N SER A 500 0.28 -2.28 -27.32
CA SER A 500 -0.83 -1.58 -27.97
C SER A 500 -0.43 -1.01 -29.33
N TRP A 501 -1.41 -0.51 -30.08
CA TRP A 501 -1.23 0.10 -31.39
C TRP A 501 -0.32 1.35 -31.40
N VAL A 502 -0.07 1.98 -30.23
CA VAL A 502 0.85 3.14 -30.11
C VAL A 502 2.29 2.77 -29.80
N ASN A 503 2.60 1.50 -29.51
CA ASN A 503 3.98 1.07 -29.29
C ASN A 503 4.80 1.30 -30.56
N ARG A 504 6.03 1.80 -30.40
CA ARG A 504 6.88 2.11 -31.55
C ARG A 504 7.42 0.80 -32.10
N THR A 505 7.64 0.74 -33.41
CA THR A 505 8.24 -0.41 -34.10
C THR A 505 9.65 -0.75 -33.57
N GLU A 506 10.32 0.23 -32.96
CA GLU A 506 11.61 0.10 -32.28
C GLU A 506 11.50 -0.65 -30.93
N ASP A 507 10.33 -0.67 -30.30
CA ASP A 507 10.12 -1.24 -28.95
C ASP A 507 9.98 -2.77 -28.95
N ARG A 508 9.94 -3.42 -30.14
CA ARG A 508 9.78 -4.87 -30.36
C ARG A 508 8.85 -5.55 -29.34
N ILE A 509 7.55 -5.51 -29.59
CA ILE A 509 6.58 -6.32 -28.83
C ILE A 509 6.85 -7.80 -29.06
N SER A 510 6.84 -8.56 -27.98
CA SER A 510 6.95 -10.02 -28.00
C SER A 510 5.98 -10.63 -26.99
N PRO A 511 5.78 -11.95 -26.99
CA PRO A 511 4.93 -12.61 -26.00
C PRO A 511 5.33 -12.36 -24.54
N VAL A 512 6.55 -11.90 -24.28
CA VAL A 512 7.08 -11.60 -22.94
C VAL A 512 6.94 -10.12 -22.54
N THR A 513 6.49 -9.25 -23.46
CA THR A 513 6.30 -7.82 -23.21
C THR A 513 5.28 -7.58 -22.09
N ARG A 514 5.75 -6.91 -21.04
CA ARG A 514 5.03 -6.67 -19.78
C ARG A 514 4.89 -5.17 -19.53
N GLY A 515 3.76 -4.77 -18.98
CA GLY A 515 3.58 -3.48 -18.34
C GLY A 515 2.76 -3.62 -17.05
N SER A 516 2.53 -2.49 -16.40
CA SER A 516 1.63 -2.38 -15.25
C SER A 516 0.93 -1.03 -15.27
N GLN A 517 -0.25 -0.97 -14.68
CA GLN A 517 -1.07 0.23 -14.61
C GLN A 517 -1.90 0.23 -13.31
N PRO A 518 -2.20 1.40 -12.71
CA PRO A 518 -3.14 1.50 -11.60
C PRO A 518 -4.52 0.92 -11.96
N PRO A 519 -5.18 0.17 -11.05
CA PRO A 519 -6.38 -0.59 -11.37
C PRO A 519 -7.61 0.26 -11.77
N GLU A 520 -7.63 1.54 -11.43
CA GLU A 520 -8.67 2.49 -11.77
C GLU A 520 -8.44 3.21 -13.11
N TRP A 521 -7.24 3.13 -13.69
CA TRP A 521 -6.92 3.87 -14.92
C TRP A 521 -7.70 3.37 -16.12
N CYS A 522 -8.24 4.31 -16.90
CA CYS A 522 -8.94 4.05 -18.15
C CYS A 522 -8.19 4.74 -19.29
N THR A 523 -7.61 3.98 -20.22
CA THR A 523 -6.80 4.55 -21.31
C THR A 523 -7.34 4.11 -22.68
N PRO A 524 -7.11 4.90 -23.75
CA PRO A 524 -7.45 4.48 -25.12
C PRO A 524 -6.57 3.33 -25.64
N PHE A 525 -5.59 2.89 -24.85
CA PHE A 525 -4.60 1.88 -25.23
C PHE A 525 -4.74 0.60 -24.41
N THR A 526 -5.72 0.50 -23.52
CA THR A 526 -5.93 -0.64 -22.64
C THR A 526 -7.35 -1.16 -22.75
N GLY A 527 -7.46 -2.45 -23.03
CA GLY A 527 -8.68 -3.24 -23.04
C GLY A 527 -8.48 -4.51 -22.21
N PHE A 528 -9.20 -5.57 -22.54
CA PHE A 528 -9.07 -6.85 -21.86
C PHE A 528 -9.69 -7.99 -22.65
N ARG A 529 -9.35 -9.21 -22.24
CA ARG A 529 -10.04 -10.44 -22.64
C ARG A 529 -10.36 -11.26 -21.40
N ILE A 530 -11.32 -12.18 -21.53
CA ILE A 530 -11.73 -13.09 -20.46
C ILE A 530 -11.31 -14.53 -20.77
N VAL A 531 -11.08 -15.30 -19.71
CA VAL A 531 -10.88 -16.74 -19.76
C VAL A 531 -11.97 -17.45 -18.97
N MET A 532 -12.23 -18.69 -19.34
CA MET A 532 -13.07 -19.62 -18.58
C MET A 532 -12.22 -20.80 -18.13
N VAL A 533 -12.11 -20.96 -16.82
CA VAL A 533 -11.36 -22.05 -16.17
C VAL A 533 -12.33 -22.95 -15.42
N LYS A 534 -12.03 -24.25 -15.34
CA LYS A 534 -12.90 -25.18 -14.63
C LYS A 534 -12.74 -25.00 -13.12
N LYS A 535 -13.87 -24.93 -12.39
CA LYS A 535 -13.93 -24.82 -10.93
C LYS A 535 -13.43 -26.06 -10.20
#